data_AF-A0A6P7TQL1-F1
#
_entry.id   AF-A0A6P7TQL1-F1
#
_cell.length_a   1.000
_cell.length_b   1.000
_cell.length_c   1.000
_cell.angle_alpha   90.00
_cell.angle_beta   90.00
_cell.angle_gamma   90.00
#
_symmetry.space_group_name_H-M   'P 1'
#
loop_
_entity.id
_entity.type
_entity.pdbx_description
1 polymer ?
#
loop_
_entity_poly.entity_id
_entity_poly.type
_entity_poly.pdbx_seq_one_letter_code
_entity_poly.pdbx_strand_id
1 'polypeptide(L)'
;MYIVRRFSNRRSFCGSLAIIILLCCLVYALLGSHLRIIAVSNFQLIRKSLPEDLLRHATTRQTSSQHGNAAWHTNRNVVTASTLAKNISKLHSKQMTTHQNVIQKKVIKKLISDIKQSNPKSFHETKHVKEEALKKDNFPKRFHIPDVPPVSVDDTVPYIPKPVINHFLTLPKREYTEEVLILTPIHNVADHLNHYTNLLKNLTYPRHLVSVALGEDCSTDETLIVAKGVVEELSRIFKTARLFHFNLTGQITGRWSVVHDHAMQLSRRSHLAKSRNLLLRNSLKDETWVMWIDSDVSRIPGDLVQQLISADKDVVVPSCLFHDGVNTRVYDKNTWRETNLSWEKQKHLPPNQLVLEGYGPSNRLYLPHLRAEGRLVPIDGVGGCSLLVRGDCHRKGLVFPEEIYQNHIETEGLSKMARTMKFSVYGMPFVEVYH
;
A
#
# COMPACT_ATOMS: atom_id res chain seq x y z
N MET A 1 41.92 -46.54 42.79
CA MET A 1 41.07 -45.32 42.72
C MET A 1 41.22 -44.72 41.33
N TYR A 2 40.12 -44.65 40.59
CA TYR A 2 40.03 -44.52 39.14
C TYR A 2 39.53 -43.10 38.76
N ILE A 3 39.90 -42.61 37.57
CA ILE A 3 39.22 -41.60 36.69
C ILE A 3 39.74 -40.13 36.63
N VAL A 4 40.44 -39.80 35.50
CA VAL A 4 40.21 -38.74 34.44
C VAL A 4 39.97 -37.26 34.89
N ARG A 5 40.56 -36.15 34.38
CA ARG A 5 40.67 -35.65 32.97
C ARG A 5 41.58 -34.40 32.82
N ARG A 6 41.98 -34.18 31.58
CA ARG A 6 42.82 -33.12 30.96
C ARG A 6 41.95 -31.96 30.41
N PHE A 7 42.55 -30.77 30.19
CA PHE A 7 42.18 -29.61 29.30
C PHE A 7 41.71 -28.24 29.89
N SER A 8 42.61 -27.25 29.73
CA SER A 8 42.49 -25.94 29.01
C SER A 8 41.67 -24.74 29.54
N ASN A 9 42.43 -23.67 29.87
CA ASN A 9 42.26 -22.25 29.51
C ASN A 9 40.86 -21.75 29.07
N ARG A 10 40.12 -21.13 30.01
CA ARG A 10 39.10 -20.07 29.78
C ARG A 10 38.83 -19.32 31.10
N ARG A 11 39.52 -18.22 31.42
CA ARG A 11 39.18 -17.41 32.62
C ARG A 11 39.22 -15.89 32.53
N SER A 12 39.47 -15.27 31.38
CA SER A 12 39.48 -13.79 31.28
C SER A 12 38.30 -13.15 30.52
N PHE A 13 37.29 -13.91 30.09
CA PHE A 13 36.20 -13.37 29.25
C PHE A 13 34.84 -13.22 29.94
N CYS A 14 34.62 -13.86 31.11
CA CYS A 14 33.32 -13.81 31.80
C CYS A 14 33.11 -12.54 32.65
N GLY A 15 34.18 -11.91 33.15
CA GLY A 15 34.06 -10.71 34.00
C GLY A 15 33.56 -9.47 33.24
N SER A 16 34.03 -9.27 32.01
CA SER A 16 33.68 -8.09 31.19
C SER A 16 32.24 -8.13 30.69
N LEU A 17 31.71 -9.32 30.40
CA LEU A 17 30.33 -9.48 29.94
C LEU A 17 29.31 -9.24 31.08
N ALA A 18 29.64 -9.69 32.29
CA ALA A 18 28.80 -9.47 33.47
C ALA A 18 28.69 -7.97 33.82
N ILE A 19 29.78 -7.21 33.68
CA ILE A 19 29.81 -5.76 33.91
C ILE A 19 28.97 -5.01 32.88
N ILE A 20 29.02 -5.41 31.61
CA ILE A 20 28.21 -4.81 30.53
C ILE A 20 26.71 -5.07 30.76
N ILE A 21 26.35 -6.28 31.19
CA ILE A 21 24.96 -6.64 31.49
C ILE A 21 24.43 -5.83 32.68
N LEU A 22 25.22 -5.66 33.74
CA LEU A 22 24.83 -4.87 34.92
C LEU A 22 24.65 -3.38 34.59
N LEU A 23 25.53 -2.80 33.77
CA LEU A 23 25.41 -1.42 33.29
C LEU A 23 24.17 -1.22 32.41
N CYS A 24 23.87 -2.17 31.52
CA CYS A 24 22.66 -2.13 30.69
C CYS A 24 21.37 -2.24 31.53
N CYS A 25 21.35 -3.07 32.57
CA CYS A 25 20.21 -3.20 33.47
C CYS A 25 19.99 -1.94 34.32
N LEU A 26 21.06 -1.28 34.78
CA LEU A 26 20.97 -0.04 35.55
C LEU A 26 20.43 1.13 34.71
N VAL A 27 20.88 1.21 33.45
CA VAL A 27 20.37 2.18 32.45
C VAL A 27 18.90 1.89 32.13
N TYR A 28 18.50 0.62 32.00
CA TYR A 28 17.11 0.24 31.76
C TYR A 28 16.16 0.59 32.91
N ALA A 29 16.63 0.49 34.16
CA ALA A 29 15.84 0.82 35.35
C ALA A 29 15.59 2.34 35.50
N LEU A 30 16.53 3.17 35.05
CA LEU A 30 16.47 4.64 35.15
C LEU A 30 15.73 5.33 33.99
N LEU A 31 15.30 4.57 32.97
CA LEU A 31 14.60 5.09 31.81
C LEU A 31 13.07 5.03 31.99
N GLY A 32 12.41 6.17 31.75
CA GLY A 32 10.96 6.30 31.72
C GLY A 32 10.30 5.41 30.65
N SER A 33 9.00 5.15 30.80
CA SER A 33 8.22 4.14 30.07
C SER A 33 8.41 4.13 28.53
N HIS A 34 8.63 5.29 27.91
CA HIS A 34 8.86 5.39 26.46
C HIS A 34 10.23 4.89 25.97
N LEU A 35 11.26 4.82 26.83
CA LEU A 35 12.61 4.39 26.45
C LEU A 35 12.86 2.89 26.68
N ARG A 36 11.99 2.21 27.44
CA ARG A 36 12.07 0.74 27.66
C ARG A 36 11.76 -0.07 26.41
N ILE A 37 10.94 0.46 25.50
CA ILE A 37 10.54 -0.20 24.24
C ILE A 37 11.74 -0.30 23.28
N ILE A 38 12.60 0.73 23.25
CA ILE A 38 13.79 0.78 22.38
C ILE A 38 14.87 -0.20 22.87
N ALA A 39 14.99 -0.41 24.19
CA ALA A 39 15.97 -1.32 24.77
C ALA A 39 15.65 -2.82 24.51
N VAL A 40 14.37 -3.19 24.45
CA VAL A 40 13.93 -4.56 24.13
C VAL A 40 14.29 -4.94 22.68
N SER A 41 14.15 -3.99 21.74
CA SER A 41 14.50 -4.19 20.33
C SER A 41 16.01 -4.39 20.13
N ASN A 42 16.85 -3.66 20.87
CA ASN A 42 18.31 -3.80 20.78
C ASN A 42 18.83 -5.10 21.42
N PHE A 43 18.14 -5.63 22.45
CA PHE A 43 18.52 -6.90 23.08
C PHE A 43 18.28 -8.12 22.15
N GLN A 44 17.26 -8.06 21.30
CA GLN A 44 16.98 -9.09 20.29
C GLN A 44 18.00 -9.09 19.14
N LEU A 45 18.56 -7.92 18.80
CA LEU A 45 19.63 -7.78 17.83
C LEU A 45 20.94 -8.37 18.35
N ILE A 46 21.31 -8.13 19.62
CA ILE A 46 22.51 -8.70 20.24
C ILE A 46 22.41 -10.23 20.35
N ARG A 47 21.21 -10.77 20.63
CA ARG A 47 20.95 -12.22 20.70
C ARG A 47 21.16 -12.94 19.36
N LYS A 48 20.93 -12.27 18.22
CA LYS A 48 21.12 -12.83 16.88
C LYS A 48 22.59 -12.89 16.43
N SER A 49 23.48 -12.20 17.13
CA SER A 49 24.91 -12.11 16.81
C SER A 49 25.83 -13.02 17.66
N LEU A 50 25.27 -13.88 18.51
CA LEU A 50 26.03 -14.83 19.34
C LEU A 50 26.05 -16.24 18.71
N PRO A 51 27.20 -16.94 18.69
CA PRO A 51 27.29 -18.33 18.21
C PRO A 51 26.39 -19.28 19.01
N GLU A 52 25.73 -20.24 18.35
CA GLU A 52 24.76 -21.17 18.94
C GLU A 52 25.27 -21.93 20.18
N ASP A 53 26.58 -22.18 20.25
CA ASP A 53 27.24 -22.93 21.30
C ASP A 53 27.12 -22.27 22.69
N LEU A 54 26.93 -20.95 22.74
CA LEU A 54 26.77 -20.15 23.96
C LEU A 54 25.31 -20.12 24.47
N LEU A 55 24.33 -20.37 23.61
CA LEU A 55 22.90 -20.33 23.97
C LEU A 55 22.43 -21.62 24.68
N ARG A 56 23.16 -22.73 24.54
CA ARG A 56 22.80 -24.03 25.13
C ARG A 56 23.17 -24.21 26.61
N HIS A 57 23.77 -23.22 27.26
CA HIS A 57 24.12 -23.30 28.70
C HIS A 57 23.35 -22.31 29.59
N ALA A 58 22.39 -21.57 29.05
CA ALA A 58 21.64 -20.56 29.80
C ALA A 58 20.28 -21.04 30.34
N THR A 59 19.85 -22.27 30.05
CA THR A 59 18.59 -22.83 30.55
C THR A 59 18.85 -23.86 31.64
N THR A 60 19.34 -23.41 32.80
CA THR A 60 19.19 -24.12 34.09
C THR A 60 19.82 -23.27 35.20
N ARG A 61 18.99 -22.50 35.93
CA ARG A 61 18.95 -22.40 37.41
C ARG A 61 18.24 -21.11 37.86
N GLN A 62 17.26 -21.32 38.72
CA GLN A 62 16.52 -20.33 39.50
C GLN A 62 17.38 -19.69 40.60
N THR A 63 16.98 -18.45 40.97
CA THR A 63 17.04 -17.78 42.28
C THR A 63 18.39 -17.52 42.97
N SER A 64 18.69 -16.23 43.22
CA SER A 64 18.78 -15.61 44.57
C SER A 64 19.63 -14.32 44.58
N SER A 65 19.24 -13.41 45.47
CA SER A 65 19.74 -12.06 45.75
C SER A 65 21.12 -11.98 46.42
N GLN A 66 21.90 -10.90 46.22
CA GLN A 66 22.46 -10.01 47.27
C GLN A 66 23.52 -8.99 46.76
N HIS A 67 23.70 -7.93 47.56
CA HIS A 67 24.48 -6.70 47.37
C HIS A 67 26.01 -6.84 47.28
N GLY A 68 26.70 -5.81 46.73
CA GLY A 68 28.12 -5.54 46.99
C GLY A 68 28.75 -4.44 46.11
N ASN A 69 29.24 -3.36 46.74
CA ASN A 69 30.03 -2.27 46.15
C ASN A 69 31.47 -2.70 45.78
N ALA A 70 32.02 -2.19 44.67
CA ALA A 70 33.46 -1.91 44.50
C ALA A 70 33.76 -1.10 43.20
N ALA A 71 34.59 -0.07 43.32
CA ALA A 71 35.07 0.81 42.25
C ALA A 71 36.41 0.34 41.67
N TRP A 72 36.65 0.38 40.35
CA TRP A 72 38.01 0.29 39.75
C TRP A 72 38.15 0.98 38.38
N HIS A 73 39.39 1.42 38.13
CA HIS A 73 39.90 2.42 37.18
C HIS A 73 39.83 2.11 35.66
N THR A 74 39.86 3.20 34.88
CA THR A 74 39.97 3.28 33.41
C THR A 74 41.38 3.02 32.86
N ASN A 75 41.51 2.36 31.71
CA ASN A 75 42.62 2.62 30.80
C ASN A 75 42.23 2.51 29.31
N ARG A 76 42.76 3.45 28.51
CA ARG A 76 42.39 3.80 27.13
C ARG A 76 43.07 2.89 26.10
N ASN A 77 42.40 2.64 24.97
CA ASN A 77 42.97 2.70 23.61
C ASN A 77 41.85 2.66 22.55
N VAL A 78 41.66 3.77 21.83
CA VAL A 78 40.67 3.93 20.75
C VAL A 78 41.43 4.14 19.44
N VAL A 79 41.25 3.24 18.48
CA VAL A 79 41.58 3.47 17.06
C VAL A 79 40.36 4.13 16.43
N THR A 80 40.52 5.34 15.86
CA THR A 80 39.41 6.13 15.33
C THR A 80 39.02 5.76 13.90
N ALA A 81 37.72 5.86 13.59
CA ALA A 81 37.08 5.52 12.32
C ALA A 81 37.66 6.23 11.07
N SER A 82 38.46 7.29 11.25
CA SER A 82 39.09 8.03 10.15
C SER A 82 40.16 7.22 9.40
N THR A 83 40.83 6.29 10.08
CA THR A 83 41.91 5.47 9.50
C THR A 83 41.34 4.34 8.63
N LEU A 84 40.14 3.84 8.96
CA LEU A 84 39.45 2.81 8.19
C LEU A 84 38.88 3.36 6.88
N ALA A 85 38.34 4.58 6.89
CA ALA A 85 37.78 5.24 5.71
C ALA A 85 38.84 5.56 4.63
N LYS A 86 40.06 5.93 5.04
CA LYS A 86 41.17 6.21 4.11
C LYS A 86 41.65 4.97 3.35
N ASN A 87 41.59 3.79 3.97
CA ASN A 87 42.02 2.54 3.33
C ASN A 87 40.99 2.01 2.31
N ILE A 88 39.69 2.27 2.52
CA ILE A 88 38.62 1.86 1.60
C ILE A 88 38.61 2.72 0.33
N SER A 89 38.82 4.04 0.46
CA SER A 89 38.92 4.96 -0.68
C SER A 89 40.10 4.62 -1.62
N LYS A 90 41.22 4.15 -1.05
CA LYS A 90 42.42 3.76 -1.81
C LYS A 90 42.23 2.45 -2.60
N LEU A 91 41.33 1.57 -2.16
CA LEU A 91 40.98 0.32 -2.84
C LEU A 91 39.99 0.52 -4.00
N HIS A 92 39.07 1.50 -3.89
CA HIS A 92 38.08 1.78 -4.93
C HIS A 92 38.63 2.56 -6.14
N SER A 93 39.76 3.23 -6.02
CA SER A 93 40.34 4.05 -7.09
C SER A 93 41.19 3.28 -8.11
N LYS A 94 41.37 1.96 -7.94
CA LYS A 94 42.29 1.15 -8.76
C LYS A 94 41.63 0.18 -9.75
N GLN A 95 40.31 0.17 -9.88
CA GLN A 95 39.60 -0.65 -10.87
C GLN A 95 38.48 0.16 -11.53
N MET A 96 38.76 0.87 -12.62
CA MET A 96 37.82 1.18 -13.71
C MET A 96 38.56 1.89 -14.85
N THR A 97 38.87 1.18 -15.93
CA THR A 97 39.39 1.74 -17.19
C THR A 97 38.41 1.53 -18.34
N THR A 98 37.72 2.61 -18.70
CA THR A 98 37.59 3.21 -20.06
C THR A 98 36.99 2.51 -21.29
N HIS A 99 36.30 1.35 -21.22
CA HIS A 99 35.62 0.80 -22.44
C HIS A 99 34.08 0.68 -22.42
N GLN A 100 33.42 0.77 -21.26
CA GLN A 100 31.95 0.61 -21.16
C GLN A 100 31.12 1.87 -21.48
N ASN A 101 31.71 3.07 -21.40
CA ASN A 101 30.98 4.34 -21.55
C ASN A 101 30.67 4.75 -23.01
N VAL A 102 31.29 4.13 -24.01
CA VAL A 102 31.11 4.50 -25.43
C VAL A 102 29.94 3.74 -26.08
N ILE A 103 29.67 2.51 -25.64
CA ILE A 103 28.64 1.64 -26.23
C ILE A 103 27.23 2.08 -25.78
N GLN A 104 27.05 2.47 -24.51
CA GLN A 104 25.76 2.95 -24.00
C GLN A 104 25.27 4.23 -24.70
N LYS A 105 26.17 5.17 -25.03
CA LYS A 105 25.79 6.42 -25.70
C LYS A 105 25.32 6.23 -27.15
N LYS A 106 25.80 5.21 -27.86
CA LYS A 106 25.38 4.90 -29.24
C LYS A 106 23.99 4.23 -29.29
N VAL A 107 23.68 3.35 -28.34
CA VAL A 107 22.39 2.64 -28.27
C VAL A 107 21.25 3.62 -27.94
N ILE A 108 21.48 4.55 -27.00
CA ILE A 108 20.48 5.55 -26.61
C ILE A 108 20.13 6.50 -27.76
N LYS A 109 21.12 6.92 -28.57
CA LYS A 109 20.85 7.79 -29.74
C LYS A 109 20.02 7.11 -30.83
N LYS A 110 20.19 5.80 -31.04
CA LYS A 110 19.41 5.02 -32.01
C LYS A 110 17.95 4.82 -31.55
N LEU A 111 17.74 4.56 -30.26
CA LEU A 111 16.37 4.46 -29.72
C LEU A 111 15.56 5.76 -29.89
N ILE A 112 16.22 6.92 -29.74
CA ILE A 112 15.57 8.23 -29.89
C ILE A 112 15.24 8.54 -31.36
N SER A 113 16.01 8.04 -32.35
CA SER A 113 15.65 8.22 -33.76
C SER A 113 14.43 7.38 -34.16
N ASP A 114 14.33 6.17 -33.64
CA ASP A 114 13.29 5.21 -34.04
C ASP A 114 11.91 5.60 -33.48
N ILE A 115 11.88 6.26 -32.30
CA ILE A 115 10.66 6.81 -31.70
C ILE A 115 10.12 8.02 -32.50
N LYS A 116 10.98 8.78 -33.19
CA LYS A 116 10.56 9.95 -33.97
C LYS A 116 9.95 9.60 -35.33
N GLN A 117 10.04 8.34 -35.78
CA GLN A 117 9.53 7.91 -37.09
C GLN A 117 8.19 7.16 -37.05
N SER A 118 7.69 6.76 -35.88
CA SER A 118 6.40 6.09 -35.77
C SER A 118 5.25 7.10 -35.60
N ASN A 119 4.48 7.30 -36.67
CA ASN A 119 3.32 8.18 -36.75
C ASN A 119 2.03 7.37 -36.47
N PRO A 120 1.24 7.61 -35.40
CA PRO A 120 -0.05 6.95 -35.24
C PRO A 120 -1.18 7.79 -35.86
N LYS A 121 -1.79 7.27 -36.94
CA LYS A 121 -3.02 7.82 -37.53
C LYS A 121 -4.26 7.36 -36.74
N SER A 122 -5.11 8.35 -36.47
CA SER A 122 -6.58 8.35 -36.26
C SER A 122 -7.18 7.37 -35.24
N PHE A 123 -7.51 7.90 -34.06
CA PHE A 123 -8.66 7.47 -33.25
C PHE A 123 -9.59 8.67 -33.05
N HIS A 124 -10.90 8.39 -33.02
CA HIS A 124 -11.98 9.36 -33.02
C HIS A 124 -11.80 10.52 -32.03
N GLU A 125 -12.01 11.72 -32.55
CA GLU A 125 -11.90 13.00 -31.88
C GLU A 125 -13.14 13.23 -30.98
N THR A 126 -13.16 12.60 -29.81
CA THR A 126 -14.01 13.06 -28.71
C THR A 126 -13.39 14.34 -28.17
N LYS A 127 -14.15 15.44 -28.18
CA LYS A 127 -13.76 16.77 -27.67
C LYS A 127 -12.90 16.64 -26.39
N HIS A 128 -11.59 16.76 -26.56
CA HIS A 128 -10.64 16.86 -25.46
C HIS A 128 -11.02 18.06 -24.59
N VAL A 129 -11.51 17.81 -23.38
CA VAL A 129 -11.44 18.80 -22.32
C VAL A 129 -9.95 19.03 -22.09
N LYS A 130 -9.44 20.18 -22.52
CA LYS A 130 -8.02 20.53 -22.39
C LYS A 130 -7.56 20.29 -20.95
N GLU A 131 -6.58 19.40 -20.77
CA GLU A 131 -5.89 19.11 -19.50
C GLU A 131 -5.30 20.38 -18.82
N GLU A 132 -5.24 21.51 -19.53
CA GLU A 132 -4.74 22.80 -19.03
C GLU A 132 -5.68 23.52 -18.05
N ALA A 133 -6.95 23.13 -17.91
CA ALA A 133 -7.95 23.97 -17.23
C ALA A 133 -7.98 23.89 -15.69
N LEU A 134 -7.27 22.97 -15.02
CA LEU A 134 -7.43 22.71 -13.57
C LEU A 134 -6.10 22.64 -12.79
N LYS A 135 -5.11 23.46 -13.18
CA LYS A 135 -3.90 23.68 -12.37
C LYS A 135 -4.17 24.72 -11.27
N LYS A 136 -3.40 24.64 -10.17
CA LYS A 136 -3.42 25.55 -9.00
C LYS A 136 -3.46 27.04 -9.38
N ASP A 137 -2.90 27.38 -10.54
CA ASP A 137 -2.76 28.76 -11.05
C ASP A 137 -4.06 29.43 -11.53
N ASN A 138 -5.13 28.66 -11.82
CA ASN A 138 -6.44 29.21 -12.24
C ASN A 138 -7.41 29.48 -11.07
N PHE A 139 -6.96 29.29 -9.83
CA PHE A 139 -7.80 29.38 -8.65
C PHE A 139 -7.62 30.71 -7.89
N PRO A 140 -8.66 31.31 -7.31
CA PRO A 140 -8.52 32.54 -6.54
C PRO A 140 -7.55 32.33 -5.38
N LYS A 141 -6.45 33.11 -5.32
CA LYS A 141 -5.37 33.05 -4.30
C LYS A 141 -5.83 33.11 -2.82
N ARG A 142 -7.13 33.29 -2.56
CA ARG A 142 -7.72 33.42 -1.23
C ARG A 142 -7.87 32.11 -0.45
N PHE A 143 -7.80 30.94 -1.09
CA PHE A 143 -7.81 29.67 -0.36
C PHE A 143 -6.48 28.92 -0.55
N HIS A 144 -5.91 28.49 0.57
CA HIS A 144 -4.63 27.79 0.62
C HIS A 144 -4.86 26.28 0.54
N ILE A 145 -4.28 25.63 -0.47
CA ILE A 145 -4.14 24.18 -0.54
C ILE A 145 -2.70 23.87 -0.10
N PRO A 146 -2.50 23.04 0.95
CA PRO A 146 -1.17 22.71 1.42
C PRO A 146 -0.30 22.12 0.31
N ASP A 147 0.97 22.52 0.26
CA ASP A 147 1.91 22.00 -0.71
C ASP A 147 2.14 20.49 -0.51
N VAL A 148 2.49 19.80 -1.59
CA VAL A 148 2.77 18.37 -1.55
C VAL A 148 4.07 18.15 -0.75
N PRO A 149 4.03 17.37 0.35
CA PRO A 149 5.23 17.10 1.13
C PRO A 149 6.19 16.19 0.33
N PRO A 150 7.47 16.07 0.75
CA PRO A 150 8.39 15.13 0.10
C PRO A 150 7.97 13.66 0.29
N VAL A 151 7.34 13.33 1.41
CA VAL A 151 6.75 12.02 1.76
C VAL A 151 5.55 12.23 2.70
N SER A 152 4.62 11.29 2.76
CA SER A 152 3.58 11.27 3.82
C SER A 152 4.20 10.85 5.15
N VAL A 153 4.29 11.77 6.09
CA VAL A 153 4.83 11.50 7.44
C VAL A 153 3.78 10.89 8.38
N ASP A 154 2.51 11.19 8.15
CA ASP A 154 1.35 10.64 8.86
C ASP A 154 0.18 10.41 7.89
N ASP A 155 -0.98 10.05 8.43
CA ASP A 155 -2.22 9.83 7.68
C ASP A 155 -3.25 10.96 7.86
N THR A 156 -2.86 12.11 8.39
CA THR A 156 -3.77 13.24 8.63
C THR A 156 -4.02 13.98 7.34
N VAL A 157 -5.29 14.14 6.98
CA VAL A 157 -5.70 14.81 5.76
C VAL A 157 -6.04 16.26 6.07
N PRO A 158 -5.33 17.25 5.49
CA PRO A 158 -5.64 18.65 5.73
C PRO A 158 -7.07 18.99 5.32
N TYR A 159 -7.74 19.81 6.15
CA TYR A 159 -9.06 20.33 5.85
C TYR A 159 -9.01 21.25 4.62
N ILE A 160 -9.90 20.99 3.65
CA ILE A 160 -10.08 21.83 2.47
C ILE A 160 -11.49 22.42 2.52
N PRO A 161 -11.65 23.75 2.40
CA PRO A 161 -12.97 24.37 2.40
C PRO A 161 -13.88 23.85 1.29
N LYS A 162 -15.16 23.62 1.59
CA LYS A 162 -16.15 23.14 0.61
C LYS A 162 -16.17 23.91 -0.72
N PRO A 163 -16.06 25.26 -0.76
CA PRO A 163 -16.00 25.98 -2.04
C PRO A 163 -14.82 25.57 -2.92
N VAL A 164 -13.69 25.20 -2.32
CA VAL A 164 -12.49 24.71 -3.04
C VAL A 164 -12.77 23.30 -3.58
N ILE A 165 -13.30 22.41 -2.75
CA ILE A 165 -13.69 21.05 -3.17
C ILE A 165 -14.67 21.13 -4.34
N ASN A 166 -15.72 21.94 -4.22
CA ASN A 166 -16.75 22.11 -5.26
C ASN A 166 -16.17 22.63 -6.57
N HIS A 167 -15.18 23.54 -6.53
CA HIS A 167 -14.49 23.99 -7.74
C HIS A 167 -13.82 22.82 -8.46
N PHE A 168 -13.10 21.96 -7.73
CA PHE A 168 -12.46 20.78 -8.30
C PHE A 168 -13.42 19.66 -8.65
N LEU A 169 -14.65 19.63 -8.12
CA LEU A 169 -15.64 18.59 -8.42
C LEU A 169 -16.71 19.01 -9.44
N THR A 170 -16.79 20.29 -9.81
CA THR A 170 -17.78 20.75 -10.80
C THR A 170 -17.53 20.09 -12.15
N LEU A 171 -18.54 19.38 -12.67
CA LEU A 171 -18.51 18.73 -13.97
C LEU A 171 -19.42 19.46 -14.97
N PRO A 172 -19.04 19.53 -16.26
CA PRO A 172 -19.97 19.95 -17.29
C PRO A 172 -21.10 18.90 -17.42
N LYS A 173 -22.31 19.36 -17.72
CA LYS A 173 -23.41 18.45 -18.03
C LYS A 173 -23.08 17.71 -19.33
N ARG A 174 -23.22 16.38 -19.30
CA ARG A 174 -23.16 15.51 -20.48
C ARG A 174 -24.16 14.38 -20.35
N GLU A 175 -24.60 13.85 -21.48
CA GLU A 175 -25.31 12.58 -21.52
C GLU A 175 -24.30 11.44 -21.38
N TYR A 176 -24.72 10.38 -20.71
CA TYR A 176 -23.90 9.19 -20.48
C TYR A 176 -24.50 8.03 -21.28
N THR A 177 -23.64 7.27 -21.93
CA THR A 177 -24.02 6.09 -22.71
C THR A 177 -23.17 4.87 -22.34
N GLU A 178 -22.11 5.06 -21.57
CA GLU A 178 -21.16 4.04 -21.20
C GLU A 178 -21.74 3.14 -20.09
N GLU A 179 -21.71 1.83 -20.31
CA GLU A 179 -22.16 0.86 -19.31
C GLU A 179 -21.10 0.62 -18.22
N VAL A 180 -21.57 0.52 -16.98
CA VAL A 180 -20.74 0.38 -15.78
C VAL A 180 -21.13 -0.89 -15.03
N LEU A 181 -20.17 -1.76 -14.78
CA LEU A 181 -20.32 -2.93 -13.93
C LEU A 181 -19.72 -2.63 -12.54
N ILE A 182 -20.57 -2.54 -11.52
CA ILE A 182 -20.16 -2.43 -10.13
C ILE A 182 -19.87 -3.83 -9.58
N LEU A 183 -18.66 -4.05 -9.06
CA LEU A 183 -18.22 -5.31 -8.46
C LEU A 183 -17.87 -5.11 -6.99
N THR A 184 -18.43 -5.96 -6.14
CA THR A 184 -18.22 -5.90 -4.69
C THR A 184 -17.99 -7.30 -4.13
N PRO A 185 -16.74 -7.67 -3.78
CA PRO A 185 -16.49 -8.87 -3.00
C PRO A 185 -17.03 -8.67 -1.58
N ILE A 186 -17.69 -9.69 -1.02
CA ILE A 186 -18.32 -9.63 0.30
C ILE A 186 -17.94 -10.86 1.14
N HIS A 187 -17.64 -10.64 2.42
CA HIS A 187 -17.35 -11.69 3.39
C HIS A 187 -17.64 -11.20 4.81
N ASN A 188 -18.58 -11.81 5.52
CA ASN A 188 -18.95 -11.43 6.88
C ASN A 188 -19.37 -9.94 7.03
N VAL A 189 -20.29 -9.50 6.17
CA VAL A 189 -20.75 -8.10 6.07
C VAL A 189 -22.28 -7.97 6.11
N ALA A 190 -23.01 -8.95 6.69
CA ALA A 190 -24.47 -8.95 6.71
C ALA A 190 -25.06 -7.60 7.19
N ASP A 191 -24.48 -7.03 8.25
CA ASP A 191 -24.92 -5.77 8.86
C ASP A 191 -24.63 -4.52 7.99
N HIS A 192 -23.72 -4.61 7.03
CA HIS A 192 -23.35 -3.49 6.16
C HIS A 192 -24.18 -3.43 4.87
N LEU A 193 -24.73 -4.57 4.42
CA LEU A 193 -25.34 -4.69 3.09
C LEU A 193 -26.56 -3.79 2.88
N ASN A 194 -27.37 -3.55 3.92
CA ASN A 194 -28.51 -2.63 3.83
C ASN A 194 -28.05 -1.18 3.58
N HIS A 195 -27.03 -0.75 4.31
CA HIS A 195 -26.44 0.59 4.14
C HIS A 195 -25.79 0.74 2.76
N TYR A 196 -24.96 -0.23 2.37
CA TYR A 196 -24.33 -0.30 1.05
C TYR A 196 -25.37 -0.21 -0.08
N THR A 197 -26.49 -0.92 0.03
CA THR A 197 -27.58 -0.88 -0.96
C THR A 197 -28.17 0.52 -1.10
N ASN A 198 -28.35 1.24 0.02
CA ASN A 198 -28.81 2.63 -0.01
C ASN A 198 -27.78 3.58 -0.65
N LEU A 199 -26.49 3.35 -0.43
CA LEU A 199 -25.43 4.10 -1.11
C LEU A 199 -25.50 3.91 -2.63
N LEU A 200 -25.68 2.69 -3.11
CA LEU A 200 -25.84 2.43 -4.55
C LEU A 200 -27.08 3.12 -5.12
N LYS A 201 -28.22 3.05 -4.44
CA LYS A 201 -29.48 3.71 -4.88
C LYS A 201 -29.34 5.23 -5.02
N ASN A 202 -28.46 5.83 -4.23
CA ASN A 202 -28.16 7.26 -4.22
C ASN A 202 -27.17 7.68 -5.32
N LEU A 203 -26.59 6.74 -6.06
CA LEU A 203 -25.83 7.07 -7.26
C LEU A 203 -26.75 7.70 -8.31
N THR A 204 -26.22 8.74 -8.96
CA THR A 204 -26.95 9.57 -9.93
C THR A 204 -26.67 9.16 -11.37
N TYR A 205 -25.77 8.19 -11.60
CA TYR A 205 -25.51 7.63 -12.92
C TYR A 205 -26.77 6.94 -13.47
N PRO A 206 -27.05 6.99 -14.78
CA PRO A 206 -28.27 6.39 -15.33
C PRO A 206 -28.38 4.90 -15.01
N ARG A 207 -29.42 4.52 -14.27
CA ARG A 207 -29.57 3.17 -13.69
C ARG A 207 -29.61 2.04 -14.72
N HIS A 208 -30.15 2.32 -15.90
CA HIS A 208 -30.23 1.37 -17.02
C HIS A 208 -28.86 1.09 -17.67
N LEU A 209 -27.81 1.85 -17.30
CA LEU A 209 -26.42 1.63 -17.73
C LEU A 209 -25.58 0.94 -16.64
N VAL A 210 -26.15 0.66 -15.47
CA VAL A 210 -25.40 0.09 -14.34
C VAL A 210 -25.81 -1.36 -14.15
N SER A 211 -24.83 -2.25 -14.13
CA SER A 211 -24.95 -3.63 -13.66
C SER A 211 -24.25 -3.75 -12.31
N VAL A 212 -24.77 -4.58 -11.40
CA VAL A 212 -24.16 -4.86 -10.09
C VAL A 212 -23.87 -6.36 -9.97
N ALA A 213 -22.71 -6.72 -9.44
CA ALA A 213 -22.43 -8.10 -9.05
C ALA A 213 -21.75 -8.17 -7.69
N LEU A 214 -22.32 -8.98 -6.81
CA LEU A 214 -21.75 -9.31 -5.50
C LEU A 214 -21.06 -10.67 -5.58
N GLY A 215 -19.86 -10.77 -5.01
CA GLY A 215 -19.11 -12.03 -4.90
C GLY A 215 -18.92 -12.40 -3.44
N GLU A 216 -19.77 -13.29 -2.93
CA GLU A 216 -19.67 -13.80 -1.57
C GLU A 216 -18.68 -14.96 -1.51
N ASP A 217 -17.77 -14.96 -0.54
CA ASP A 217 -16.77 -16.02 -0.38
C ASP A 217 -16.62 -16.43 1.09
N CYS A 218 -17.00 -17.67 1.39
CA CYS A 218 -16.78 -18.34 2.68
C CYS A 218 -17.28 -17.56 3.93
N SER A 219 -18.35 -16.77 3.85
CA SER A 219 -18.93 -16.11 5.03
C SER A 219 -19.43 -17.12 6.06
N THR A 220 -19.31 -16.74 7.32
CA THR A 220 -19.74 -17.50 8.49
C THR A 220 -20.98 -16.91 9.16
N ASP A 221 -21.38 -15.69 8.78
CA ASP A 221 -22.60 -15.01 9.22
C ASP A 221 -23.73 -15.15 8.18
N GLU A 222 -24.78 -14.33 8.31
CA GLU A 222 -25.94 -14.33 7.41
C GLU A 222 -25.69 -13.61 6.06
N THR A 223 -24.45 -13.23 5.72
CA THR A 223 -24.10 -12.43 4.53
C THR A 223 -24.74 -12.99 3.26
N LEU A 224 -24.64 -14.31 3.04
CA LEU A 224 -25.16 -14.93 1.82
C LEU A 224 -26.69 -14.80 1.71
N ILE A 225 -27.41 -14.88 2.83
CA ILE A 225 -28.87 -14.76 2.87
C ILE A 225 -29.27 -13.32 2.59
N VAL A 226 -28.66 -12.37 3.30
CA VAL A 226 -28.93 -10.92 3.12
C VAL A 226 -28.57 -10.47 1.70
N ALA A 227 -27.45 -10.94 1.15
CA ALA A 227 -27.02 -10.61 -0.20
C ALA A 227 -28.01 -11.06 -1.29
N LYS A 228 -28.72 -12.18 -1.10
CA LYS A 228 -29.78 -12.62 -2.03
C LYS A 228 -30.92 -11.60 -2.08
N GLY A 229 -31.38 -11.13 -0.91
CA GLY A 229 -32.44 -10.12 -0.82
C GLY A 229 -32.00 -8.78 -1.42
N VAL A 230 -30.76 -8.36 -1.14
CA VAL A 230 -30.17 -7.15 -1.73
C VAL A 230 -30.10 -7.22 -3.25
N VAL A 231 -29.65 -8.34 -3.83
CA VAL A 231 -29.57 -8.51 -5.28
C VAL A 231 -30.96 -8.52 -5.92
N GLU A 232 -31.95 -9.14 -5.29
CA GLU A 232 -33.34 -9.08 -5.76
C GLU A 232 -33.85 -7.64 -5.79
N GLU A 233 -33.60 -6.85 -4.75
CA GLU A 233 -33.97 -5.44 -4.71
C GLU A 233 -33.24 -4.64 -5.80
N LEU A 234 -31.92 -4.76 -5.90
CA LEU A 234 -31.11 -4.04 -6.87
C LEU A 234 -31.48 -4.39 -8.32
N SER A 235 -31.91 -5.63 -8.59
CA SER A 235 -32.32 -6.08 -9.93
C SER A 235 -33.55 -5.33 -10.46
N ARG A 236 -34.37 -4.76 -9.58
CA ARG A 236 -35.54 -3.92 -9.97
C ARG A 236 -35.16 -2.49 -10.31
N ILE A 237 -33.96 -2.06 -9.93
CA ILE A 237 -33.50 -0.66 -10.00
C ILE A 237 -32.47 -0.48 -11.12
N PHE A 238 -31.53 -1.42 -11.22
CA PHE A 238 -30.38 -1.39 -12.12
C PHE A 238 -30.59 -2.31 -13.33
N LYS A 239 -29.75 -2.16 -14.37
CA LYS A 239 -29.81 -2.98 -15.60
C LYS A 239 -29.79 -4.47 -15.28
N THR A 240 -28.85 -4.88 -14.43
CA THR A 240 -28.78 -6.24 -13.87
C THR A 240 -28.22 -6.19 -12.45
N ALA A 241 -28.60 -7.15 -11.62
CA ALA A 241 -27.94 -7.43 -10.35
C ALA A 241 -27.73 -8.94 -10.23
N ARG A 242 -26.54 -9.38 -9.80
CA ARG A 242 -26.18 -10.79 -9.69
C ARG A 242 -25.44 -11.08 -8.39
N LEU A 243 -25.63 -12.29 -7.87
CA LEU A 243 -24.88 -12.82 -6.74
C LEU A 243 -24.10 -14.04 -7.19
N PHE A 244 -22.80 -14.07 -6.91
CA PHE A 244 -21.94 -15.23 -7.05
C PHE A 244 -21.53 -15.68 -5.66
N HIS A 245 -21.60 -16.98 -5.41
CA HIS A 245 -21.14 -17.61 -4.18
C HIS A 245 -19.92 -18.46 -4.51
N PHE A 246 -18.80 -18.13 -3.88
CA PHE A 246 -17.54 -18.83 -3.98
C PHE A 246 -17.27 -19.57 -2.67
N ASN A 247 -16.59 -20.72 -2.80
CA ASN A 247 -16.13 -21.53 -1.67
C ASN A 247 -14.62 -21.73 -1.81
N LEU A 248 -13.87 -20.63 -1.82
CA LEU A 248 -12.43 -20.69 -1.97
C LEU A 248 -11.78 -21.25 -0.70
N THR A 249 -10.92 -22.26 -0.89
CA THR A 249 -10.10 -22.79 0.18
C THR A 249 -8.90 -21.86 0.48
N GLY A 250 -8.36 -21.95 1.69
CA GLY A 250 -7.19 -21.15 2.11
C GLY A 250 -7.52 -19.79 2.71
N GLN A 251 -8.77 -19.55 3.10
CA GLN A 251 -9.14 -18.36 3.86
C GLN A 251 -8.43 -18.36 5.23
N ILE A 252 -7.91 -17.19 5.61
CA ILE A 252 -7.30 -17.01 6.93
C ILE A 252 -8.40 -16.65 7.92
N THR A 253 -8.66 -17.54 8.85
CA THR A 253 -9.63 -17.32 9.94
C THR A 253 -8.90 -16.84 11.18
N GLY A 254 -9.43 -15.80 11.86
CA GLY A 254 -8.83 -15.28 13.09
C GLY A 254 -9.28 -13.87 13.46
N ARG A 255 -8.86 -13.39 14.63
CA ARG A 255 -9.10 -11.99 15.07
C ARG A 255 -8.38 -11.00 14.14
N TRP A 256 -8.86 -9.75 14.08
CA TRP A 256 -8.28 -8.67 13.28
C TRP A 256 -6.75 -8.55 13.43
N SER A 257 -6.23 -8.68 14.66
CA SER A 257 -4.80 -8.63 14.96
C SER A 257 -3.98 -9.78 14.35
N VAL A 258 -4.57 -10.97 14.19
CA VAL A 258 -3.94 -12.15 13.58
C VAL A 258 -4.00 -12.05 12.05
N VAL A 259 -5.14 -11.59 11.52
CA VAL A 259 -5.33 -11.34 10.08
C VAL A 259 -4.36 -10.25 9.59
N HIS A 260 -4.04 -9.27 10.44
CA HIS A 260 -3.07 -8.20 10.17
C HIS A 260 -1.62 -8.54 10.53
N ASP A 261 -1.31 -9.79 10.91
CA ASP A 261 0.09 -10.21 11.05
C ASP A 261 0.76 -10.18 9.66
N HIS A 262 1.92 -9.54 9.58
CA HIS A 262 2.72 -9.43 8.36
C HIS A 262 3.01 -10.80 7.74
N ALA A 263 3.15 -11.86 8.54
CA ALA A 263 3.36 -13.22 8.05
C ALA A 263 2.15 -13.78 7.28
N MET A 264 0.94 -13.32 7.60
CA MET A 264 -0.31 -13.82 7.03
C MET A 264 -0.83 -12.96 5.88
N GLN A 265 -0.32 -11.73 5.72
CA GLN A 265 -0.80 -10.82 4.69
C GLN A 265 -0.64 -11.33 3.26
N LEU A 266 0.43 -12.08 2.96
CA LEU A 266 0.62 -12.64 1.62
C LEU A 266 -0.53 -13.58 1.24
N SER A 267 -0.82 -14.55 2.11
CA SER A 267 -1.91 -15.51 1.89
C SER A 267 -3.27 -14.81 1.83
N ARG A 268 -3.50 -13.81 2.70
CA ARG A 268 -4.76 -13.05 2.72
C ARG A 268 -4.99 -12.28 1.43
N ARG A 269 -3.98 -11.54 0.97
CA ARG A 269 -4.04 -10.74 -0.26
C ARG A 269 -4.14 -11.64 -1.49
N SER A 270 -3.47 -12.80 -1.48
CA SER A 270 -3.61 -13.82 -2.53
C SER A 270 -5.05 -14.35 -2.63
N HIS A 271 -5.66 -14.70 -1.50
CA HIS A 271 -7.06 -15.14 -1.45
C HIS A 271 -8.04 -14.05 -1.90
N LEU A 272 -7.85 -12.80 -1.45
CA LEU A 272 -8.66 -11.68 -1.91
C LEU A 272 -8.52 -11.43 -3.42
N ALA A 273 -7.30 -11.50 -3.96
CA ALA A 273 -7.04 -11.38 -5.39
C ALA A 273 -7.76 -12.48 -6.19
N LYS A 274 -7.75 -13.73 -5.70
CA LYS A 274 -8.52 -14.85 -6.31
C LYS A 274 -10.01 -14.57 -6.34
N SER A 275 -10.58 -14.13 -5.22
CA SER A 275 -12.01 -13.80 -5.13
C SER A 275 -12.39 -12.66 -6.09
N ARG A 276 -11.60 -11.57 -6.13
CA ARG A 276 -11.79 -10.47 -7.10
C ARG A 276 -11.68 -10.95 -8.54
N ASN A 277 -10.67 -11.74 -8.89
CA ASN A 277 -10.49 -12.26 -10.25
C ASN A 277 -11.63 -13.18 -10.68
N LEU A 278 -12.13 -14.04 -9.78
CA LEU A 278 -13.29 -14.88 -10.05
C LEU A 278 -14.56 -14.07 -10.23
N LEU A 279 -14.82 -13.09 -9.37
CA LEU A 279 -15.96 -12.19 -9.51
C LEU A 279 -15.91 -11.46 -10.85
N LEU A 280 -14.77 -10.89 -11.19
CA LEU A 280 -14.53 -10.20 -12.47
C LEU A 280 -14.82 -11.12 -13.66
N ARG A 281 -14.20 -12.31 -13.70
CA ARG A 281 -14.32 -13.26 -14.81
C ARG A 281 -15.75 -13.74 -15.04
N ASN A 282 -16.52 -13.92 -13.98
CA ASN A 282 -17.92 -14.36 -14.09
C ASN A 282 -18.90 -13.20 -14.36
N SER A 283 -18.48 -11.95 -14.11
CA SER A 283 -19.36 -10.79 -14.17
C SER A 283 -19.18 -9.95 -15.43
N LEU A 284 -17.93 -9.63 -15.81
CA LEU A 284 -17.63 -8.71 -16.91
C LEU A 284 -18.06 -9.30 -18.25
N LYS A 285 -18.84 -8.53 -19.01
CA LYS A 285 -19.23 -8.81 -20.38
C LYS A 285 -18.70 -7.67 -21.27
N ASP A 286 -19.61 -6.89 -21.83
CA ASP A 286 -19.35 -5.80 -22.75
C ASP A 286 -19.32 -4.43 -22.06
N GLU A 287 -19.45 -4.38 -20.73
CA GLU A 287 -19.43 -3.12 -20.00
C GLU A 287 -18.14 -2.33 -20.29
N THR A 288 -18.30 -1.01 -20.43
CA THR A 288 -17.21 -0.09 -20.76
C THR A 288 -16.31 0.12 -19.55
N TRP A 289 -16.91 0.17 -18.36
CA TRP A 289 -16.23 0.42 -17.11
C TRP A 289 -16.54 -0.66 -16.08
N VAL A 290 -15.54 -0.98 -15.26
CA VAL A 290 -15.67 -1.81 -14.07
C VAL A 290 -15.37 -0.93 -12.86
N MET A 291 -16.32 -0.86 -11.94
CA MET A 291 -16.23 -0.07 -10.72
C MET A 291 -16.19 -1.00 -9.52
N TRP A 292 -15.06 -1.07 -8.83
CA TRP A 292 -14.92 -1.78 -7.58
C TRP A 292 -15.36 -0.86 -6.44
N ILE A 293 -16.19 -1.36 -5.53
CA ILE A 293 -16.61 -0.65 -4.31
C ILE A 293 -16.63 -1.67 -3.18
N ASP A 294 -15.95 -1.41 -2.08
CA ASP A 294 -16.03 -2.28 -0.90
C ASP A 294 -17.40 -2.13 -0.21
N SER A 295 -17.91 -3.21 0.40
CA SER A 295 -19.28 -3.24 0.95
C SER A 295 -19.46 -2.49 2.27
N ASP A 296 -18.36 -2.16 2.95
CA ASP A 296 -18.32 -1.56 4.28
C ASP A 296 -18.04 -0.05 4.24
N VAL A 297 -18.06 0.58 3.06
CA VAL A 297 -17.99 2.04 2.93
C VAL A 297 -19.20 2.71 3.58
N SER A 298 -18.97 3.75 4.39
CA SER A 298 -20.03 4.52 5.03
C SER A 298 -20.60 5.64 4.15
N ARG A 299 -19.83 6.21 3.22
CA ARG A 299 -20.34 7.28 2.34
C ARG A 299 -19.61 7.33 1.00
N ILE A 300 -20.39 7.44 -0.07
CA ILE A 300 -19.91 7.76 -1.43
C ILE A 300 -20.65 8.99 -1.96
N PRO A 301 -20.00 9.84 -2.78
CA PRO A 301 -20.69 10.93 -3.45
C PRO A 301 -21.66 10.38 -4.50
N GLY A 302 -22.84 10.98 -4.64
CA GLY A 302 -23.86 10.51 -5.58
C GLY A 302 -23.42 10.56 -7.04
N ASP A 303 -22.47 11.42 -7.40
CA ASP A 303 -21.89 11.54 -8.73
C ASP A 303 -20.54 10.82 -8.86
N LEU A 304 -20.20 9.89 -7.94
CA LEU A 304 -18.91 9.17 -7.92
C LEU A 304 -18.51 8.62 -9.29
N VAL A 305 -19.43 7.91 -9.95
CA VAL A 305 -19.18 7.27 -11.25
C VAL A 305 -18.86 8.33 -12.32
N GLN A 306 -19.62 9.42 -12.36
CA GLN A 306 -19.39 10.54 -13.27
C GLN A 306 -18.04 11.21 -13.03
N GLN A 307 -17.66 11.41 -11.76
CA GLN A 307 -16.37 11.99 -11.39
C GLN A 307 -15.21 11.13 -11.91
N LEU A 308 -15.24 9.82 -11.68
CA LEU A 308 -14.15 8.94 -12.09
C LEU A 308 -14.09 8.75 -13.61
N ILE A 309 -15.23 8.60 -14.30
CA ILE A 309 -15.27 8.51 -15.77
C ILE A 309 -14.76 9.80 -16.42
N SER A 310 -15.02 10.97 -15.82
CA SER A 310 -14.55 12.25 -16.36
C SER A 310 -13.02 12.39 -16.44
N ALA A 311 -12.27 11.56 -15.71
CA ALA A 311 -10.82 11.58 -15.75
C ALA A 311 -10.26 11.09 -17.09
N ASP A 312 -11.03 10.27 -17.83
CA ASP A 312 -10.64 9.69 -19.13
C ASP A 312 -9.26 8.98 -19.07
N LYS A 313 -9.07 8.17 -18.02
CA LYS A 313 -7.88 7.31 -17.83
C LYS A 313 -8.30 5.85 -17.64
N ASP A 314 -7.34 4.95 -17.81
CA ASP A 314 -7.59 3.50 -17.80
C ASP A 314 -7.90 2.95 -16.41
N VAL A 315 -7.22 3.48 -15.38
CA VAL A 315 -7.37 3.11 -13.97
C VAL A 315 -7.44 4.40 -13.14
N VAL A 316 -8.54 4.59 -12.41
CA VAL A 316 -8.83 5.82 -11.64
C VAL A 316 -9.35 5.48 -10.26
N VAL A 317 -8.74 6.08 -9.23
CA VAL A 317 -9.10 5.84 -7.82
C VAL A 317 -9.41 7.17 -7.10
N PRO A 318 -10.52 7.30 -6.35
CA PRO A 318 -10.77 8.42 -5.46
C PRO A 318 -9.97 8.30 -4.15
N SER A 319 -9.98 9.35 -3.34
CA SER A 319 -9.49 9.29 -1.95
C SER A 319 -10.48 8.51 -1.08
N CYS A 320 -10.01 7.48 -0.38
CA CYS A 320 -10.80 6.78 0.64
C CYS A 320 -10.31 7.15 2.05
N LEU A 321 -11.21 7.78 2.82
CA LEU A 321 -10.92 8.50 4.06
C LEU A 321 -11.75 7.92 5.22
N PHE A 322 -11.39 8.26 6.45
CA PHE A 322 -12.25 8.07 7.61
C PHE A 322 -12.15 9.26 8.56
N HIS A 323 -13.07 9.35 9.52
CA HIS A 323 -13.02 10.39 10.55
C HIS A 323 -12.80 9.73 11.91
N ASP A 324 -11.72 10.09 12.61
CA ASP A 324 -11.41 9.54 13.94
C ASP A 324 -12.15 10.26 15.10
N GLY A 325 -13.11 11.11 14.76
CA GLY A 325 -13.84 12.00 15.67
C GLY A 325 -13.20 13.38 15.85
N VAL A 326 -11.94 13.55 15.44
CA VAL A 326 -11.20 14.82 15.54
C VAL A 326 -10.73 15.29 14.17
N ASN A 327 -10.05 14.41 13.44
CA ASN A 327 -9.40 14.68 12.17
C ASN A 327 -9.93 13.76 11.07
N THR A 328 -9.89 14.25 9.83
CA THR A 328 -10.01 13.37 8.67
C THR A 328 -8.67 12.68 8.43
N ARG A 329 -8.70 11.37 8.21
CA ARG A 329 -7.51 10.55 7.99
C ARG A 329 -7.60 9.73 6.73
N VAL A 330 -6.45 9.36 6.19
CA VAL A 330 -6.32 8.40 5.09
C VAL A 330 -6.71 7.03 5.61
N TYR A 331 -7.83 6.49 5.11
CA TYR A 331 -8.22 5.11 5.39
C TYR A 331 -7.44 4.16 4.49
N ASP A 332 -7.55 4.36 3.18
CA ASP A 332 -6.89 3.52 2.19
C ASP A 332 -5.44 3.97 1.98
N LYS A 333 -4.54 3.33 2.73
CA LYS A 333 -3.11 3.52 2.60
C LYS A 333 -2.53 2.78 1.39
N ASN A 334 -3.27 1.94 0.67
CA ASN A 334 -2.81 1.26 -0.54
C ASN A 334 -2.86 2.15 -1.80
N THR A 335 -3.45 3.35 -1.68
CA THR A 335 -3.45 4.34 -2.76
C THR A 335 -2.33 5.38 -2.57
N TRP A 336 -1.26 5.25 -3.36
CA TRP A 336 -0.03 6.03 -3.19
C TRP A 336 0.73 6.33 -4.48
N ARG A 337 1.60 7.33 -4.41
CA ARG A 337 2.62 7.64 -5.41
C ARG A 337 4.02 7.42 -4.84
N GLU A 338 4.89 6.87 -5.66
CA GLU A 338 6.29 6.64 -5.31
C GLU A 338 7.05 7.98 -5.23
N THR A 339 8.10 7.98 -4.45
CA THR A 339 9.03 9.10 -4.32
C THR A 339 10.43 8.61 -4.67
N ASN A 340 11.38 9.54 -4.80
CA ASN A 340 12.78 9.17 -4.96
C ASN A 340 13.27 8.28 -3.79
N LEU A 341 12.79 8.52 -2.58
CA LEU A 341 13.18 7.73 -1.40
C LEU A 341 12.61 6.31 -1.44
N SER A 342 11.35 6.14 -1.87
CA SER A 342 10.76 4.81 -1.99
C SER A 342 11.34 4.02 -3.16
N TRP A 343 11.73 4.69 -4.26
CA TRP A 343 12.43 4.05 -5.37
C TRP A 343 13.84 3.59 -4.99
N GLU A 344 14.63 4.41 -4.31
CA GLU A 344 15.95 3.99 -3.84
C GLU A 344 15.84 2.79 -2.87
N LYS A 345 14.86 2.81 -1.96
CA LYS A 345 14.62 1.68 -1.05
C LYS A 345 14.27 0.40 -1.80
N GLN A 346 13.47 0.49 -2.87
CA GLN A 346 13.04 -0.67 -3.66
C GLN A 346 14.18 -1.35 -4.42
N LYS A 347 15.21 -0.61 -4.85
CA LYS A 347 16.37 -1.20 -5.57
C LYS A 347 17.13 -2.24 -4.74
N HIS A 348 16.99 -2.19 -3.42
CA HIS A 348 17.66 -3.10 -2.49
C HIS A 348 16.77 -4.24 -2.01
N LEU A 349 15.52 -4.32 -2.49
CA LEU A 349 14.61 -5.40 -2.11
C LEU A 349 14.88 -6.66 -2.95
N PRO A 350 14.89 -7.85 -2.33
CA PRO A 350 14.79 -9.11 -3.04
C PRO A 350 13.53 -9.15 -3.90
N PRO A 351 13.55 -9.75 -5.12
CA PRO A 351 12.40 -9.77 -6.02
C PRO A 351 11.12 -10.41 -5.43
N ASN A 352 11.28 -11.36 -4.52
CA ASN A 352 10.18 -12.10 -3.88
C ASN A 352 9.78 -11.53 -2.52
N GLN A 353 10.35 -10.40 -2.09
CA GLN A 353 9.94 -9.76 -0.84
C GLN A 353 8.63 -9.00 -1.06
N LEU A 354 7.60 -9.34 -0.29
CA LEU A 354 6.34 -8.61 -0.29
C LEU A 354 6.51 -7.23 0.38
N VAL A 355 6.02 -6.20 -0.30
CA VAL A 355 5.88 -4.83 0.20
C VAL A 355 4.40 -4.53 0.34
N LEU A 356 4.01 -4.04 1.51
CA LEU A 356 2.66 -3.60 1.81
C LEU A 356 2.70 -2.22 2.43
N GLU A 357 1.90 -1.31 1.89
CA GLU A 357 1.74 0.00 2.48
C GLU A 357 0.85 -0.06 3.75
N GLY A 358 1.08 0.86 4.70
CA GLY A 358 0.29 0.96 5.94
C GLY A 358 0.82 0.16 7.14
N TYR A 359 1.89 -0.63 6.98
CA TYR A 359 2.52 -1.43 8.05
C TYR A 359 3.79 -0.78 8.65
N GLY A 360 3.87 0.55 8.63
CA GLY A 360 4.99 1.31 9.17
C GLY A 360 5.12 2.70 8.53
N PRO A 361 6.23 3.41 8.79
CA PRO A 361 6.51 4.68 8.13
C PRO A 361 6.55 4.55 6.60
N SER A 362 5.89 5.47 5.93
CA SER A 362 5.84 5.52 4.47
C SER A 362 6.94 6.39 3.90
N ASN A 363 7.61 5.91 2.85
CA ASN A 363 8.43 6.74 1.98
C ASN A 363 7.65 7.22 0.76
N ARG A 364 6.33 7.06 0.74
CA ARG A 364 5.45 7.34 -0.39
C ARG A 364 4.53 8.50 -0.06
N LEU A 365 3.81 8.99 -1.07
CA LEU A 365 2.78 10.02 -0.93
C LEU A 365 1.41 9.37 -1.02
N TYR A 366 0.55 9.63 -0.03
CA TYR A 366 -0.84 9.20 -0.07
C TYR A 366 -1.64 10.14 -0.95
N LEU A 367 -2.66 9.62 -1.65
CA LEU A 367 -3.43 10.40 -2.61
C LEU A 367 -3.98 11.73 -2.05
N PRO A 368 -4.58 11.81 -0.85
CA PRO A 368 -5.12 13.08 -0.33
C PRO A 368 -4.05 14.17 -0.10
N HIS A 369 -2.77 13.80 0.02
CA HIS A 369 -1.66 14.75 0.16
C HIS A 369 -1.19 15.33 -1.18
N LEU A 370 -1.72 14.84 -2.30
CA LEU A 370 -1.38 15.30 -3.65
C LEU A 370 -2.30 16.43 -4.16
N ARG A 371 -3.23 16.94 -3.34
CA ARG A 371 -4.24 17.94 -3.75
C ARG A 371 -3.66 19.21 -4.37
N ALA A 372 -2.48 19.65 -3.94
CA ALA A 372 -1.84 20.84 -4.53
C ALA A 372 -1.42 20.67 -6.00
N GLU A 373 -1.35 19.44 -6.51
CA GLU A 373 -1.05 19.16 -7.92
C GLU A 373 -2.29 19.14 -8.83
N GLY A 374 -3.49 19.16 -8.25
CA GLY A 374 -4.74 19.35 -8.97
C GLY A 374 -5.74 18.21 -8.81
N ARG A 375 -6.78 18.25 -9.66
CA ARG A 375 -7.94 17.34 -9.62
C ARG A 375 -7.58 15.88 -9.90
N LEU A 376 -6.56 15.65 -10.71
CA LEU A 376 -6.18 14.35 -11.25
C LEU A 376 -4.65 14.25 -11.26
N VAL A 377 -4.10 13.23 -10.61
CA VAL A 377 -2.66 13.07 -10.41
C VAL A 377 -2.21 11.65 -10.74
N PRO A 378 -1.01 11.44 -11.31
CA PRO A 378 -0.49 10.09 -11.54
C PRO A 378 -0.16 9.40 -10.21
N ILE A 379 -0.45 8.10 -10.09
CA ILE A 379 -0.19 7.30 -8.88
C ILE A 379 0.39 5.93 -9.24
N ASP A 380 1.08 5.29 -8.30
CA ASP A 380 1.84 4.07 -8.54
C ASP A 380 1.30 2.85 -7.77
N GLY A 381 0.38 3.08 -6.84
CA GLY A 381 -0.39 2.10 -6.08
C GLY A 381 -1.85 2.51 -6.01
N VAL A 382 -2.76 1.56 -6.09
CA VAL A 382 -4.21 1.75 -5.89
C VAL A 382 -4.70 0.78 -4.82
N GLY A 383 -5.68 1.18 -4.02
CA GLY A 383 -6.42 0.28 -3.14
C GLY A 383 -7.78 -0.16 -3.70
N GLY A 384 -8.49 -0.96 -2.92
CA GLY A 384 -9.74 -1.62 -3.31
C GLY A 384 -11.02 -0.94 -2.83
N CYS A 385 -10.93 0.06 -1.94
CA CYS A 385 -12.09 0.73 -1.31
C CYS A 385 -13.08 1.26 -2.35
N SER A 386 -12.55 1.92 -3.39
CA SER A 386 -13.30 2.35 -4.55
C SER A 386 -12.33 2.48 -5.73
N LEU A 387 -12.57 1.84 -6.87
CA LEU A 387 -11.62 1.84 -7.99
C LEU A 387 -12.35 1.66 -9.33
N LEU A 388 -12.16 2.61 -10.25
CA LEU A 388 -12.67 2.50 -11.62
C LEU A 388 -11.57 1.98 -12.55
N VAL A 389 -11.90 0.99 -13.36
CA VAL A 389 -11.01 0.41 -14.38
C VAL A 389 -11.77 0.31 -15.70
N ARG A 390 -11.14 0.67 -16.81
CA ARG A 390 -11.69 0.41 -18.15
C ARG A 390 -11.87 -1.10 -18.35
N GLY A 391 -13.05 -1.53 -18.78
CA GLY A 391 -13.34 -2.95 -19.02
C GLY A 391 -12.37 -3.60 -20.01
N ASP A 392 -11.91 -2.85 -21.02
CA ASP A 392 -10.91 -3.32 -21.99
C ASP A 392 -9.56 -3.67 -21.35
N CYS A 393 -9.18 -3.01 -20.26
CA CYS A 393 -7.93 -3.32 -19.57
C CYS A 393 -8.01 -4.74 -19.01
N HIS A 394 -9.13 -5.07 -18.36
CA HIS A 394 -9.41 -6.41 -17.87
C HIS A 394 -9.51 -7.44 -19.00
N ARG A 395 -10.22 -7.11 -20.09
CA ARG A 395 -10.30 -7.99 -21.28
C ARG A 395 -8.93 -8.23 -21.94
N LYS A 396 -7.97 -7.31 -21.79
CA LYS A 396 -6.57 -7.44 -22.23
C LYS A 396 -5.66 -8.16 -21.23
N GLY A 397 -6.20 -8.65 -20.12
CA GLY A 397 -5.46 -9.44 -19.12
C GLY A 397 -5.01 -8.68 -17.88
N LEU A 398 -5.45 -7.43 -17.67
CA LEU A 398 -5.23 -6.76 -16.39
C LEU A 398 -6.04 -7.46 -15.30
N VAL A 399 -5.38 -7.96 -14.26
CA VAL A 399 -6.00 -8.70 -13.15
C VAL A 399 -5.41 -8.25 -11.82
N PHE A 400 -5.97 -8.72 -10.71
CA PHE A 400 -5.34 -8.62 -9.40
C PHE A 400 -4.33 -9.76 -9.28
N PRO A 401 -3.01 -9.52 -9.22
CA PRO A 401 -2.04 -10.61 -9.14
C PRO A 401 -2.26 -11.42 -7.85
N GLU A 402 -2.40 -12.74 -8.01
CA GLU A 402 -2.59 -13.69 -6.91
C GLU A 402 -1.26 -14.07 -6.24
N GLU A 403 -0.16 -13.74 -6.90
CA GLU A 403 1.22 -13.91 -6.44
C GLU A 403 1.94 -12.56 -6.46
N ILE A 404 3.14 -12.51 -5.87
CA ILE A 404 3.95 -11.30 -5.83
C ILE A 404 4.35 -10.89 -7.26
N TYR A 405 3.94 -9.69 -7.66
CA TYR A 405 4.27 -9.03 -8.91
C TYR A 405 4.97 -7.71 -8.61
N GLN A 406 6.25 -7.59 -8.99
CA GLN A 406 7.10 -6.42 -8.69
C GLN A 406 7.01 -6.02 -7.21
N ASN A 407 7.24 -6.98 -6.30
CA ASN A 407 7.16 -6.83 -4.84
C ASN A 407 5.77 -6.52 -4.26
N HIS A 408 4.72 -6.42 -5.08
CA HIS A 408 3.35 -6.11 -4.64
C HIS A 408 2.38 -7.24 -5.01
N ILE A 409 1.15 -7.19 -4.52
CA ILE A 409 0.12 -8.21 -4.77
C ILE A 409 -1.25 -7.53 -4.82
N GLU A 410 -2.27 -8.21 -5.35
CA GLU A 410 -3.66 -7.75 -5.32
C GLU A 410 -3.84 -6.36 -5.97
N THR A 411 -4.36 -5.35 -5.28
CA THR A 411 -4.66 -4.01 -5.84
C THR A 411 -3.38 -3.23 -6.17
N GLU A 412 -2.40 -3.24 -5.26
CA GLU A 412 -1.08 -2.65 -5.50
C GLU A 412 -0.38 -3.37 -6.66
N GLY A 413 -0.49 -4.70 -6.72
CA GLY A 413 0.02 -5.50 -7.85
C GLY A 413 -0.66 -5.16 -9.18
N LEU A 414 -1.98 -4.95 -9.19
CA LEU A 414 -2.75 -4.54 -10.36
C LEU A 414 -2.22 -3.23 -10.93
N SER A 415 -1.91 -2.23 -10.09
CA SER A 415 -1.37 -0.96 -10.57
C SER A 415 0.02 -1.09 -11.22
N LYS A 416 0.90 -1.94 -10.68
CA LYS A 416 2.21 -2.26 -11.27
C LYS A 416 2.06 -2.99 -12.60
N MET A 417 1.11 -3.93 -12.67
CA MET A 417 0.78 -4.65 -13.90
C MET A 417 0.22 -3.70 -14.96
N ALA A 418 -0.73 -2.83 -14.61
CA ALA A 418 -1.31 -1.83 -15.50
C ALA A 418 -0.23 -0.94 -16.13
N ARG A 419 0.71 -0.44 -15.33
CA ARG A 419 1.85 0.36 -15.82
C ARG A 419 2.77 -0.44 -16.75
N THR A 420 3.02 -1.70 -16.44
CA THR A 420 3.81 -2.60 -17.32
C THR A 420 3.12 -2.82 -18.67
N MET A 421 1.78 -2.91 -18.66
CA MET A 421 0.92 -2.98 -19.85
C MET A 421 0.72 -1.63 -20.55
N LYS A 422 1.37 -0.55 -20.06
CA LYS A 422 1.26 0.83 -20.57
C LYS A 422 -0.13 1.45 -20.43
N PHE A 423 -0.93 0.96 -19.49
CA PHE A 423 -2.17 1.62 -19.09
C PHE A 423 -1.89 2.78 -18.12
N SER A 424 -2.72 3.81 -18.22
CA SER A 424 -2.67 4.99 -17.35
C SER A 424 -3.25 4.69 -15.96
N VAL A 425 -2.54 5.11 -14.90
CA VAL A 425 -2.97 4.91 -13.51
C VAL A 425 -2.96 6.25 -12.78
N TYR A 426 -4.13 6.72 -12.39
CA TYR A 426 -4.35 8.06 -11.84
C TYR A 426 -5.25 8.03 -10.61
N GLY A 427 -5.09 9.04 -9.74
CA GLY A 427 -5.94 9.27 -8.58
C GLY A 427 -6.60 10.64 -8.63
N MET A 428 -7.77 10.74 -7.98
CA MET A 428 -8.55 11.97 -7.86
C MET A 428 -8.61 12.41 -6.39
N PRO A 429 -7.69 13.26 -5.92
CA PRO A 429 -7.52 13.50 -4.48
C PRO A 429 -8.64 14.30 -3.82
N PHE A 430 -9.50 14.94 -4.62
CA PHE A 430 -10.67 15.71 -4.16
C PHE A 430 -11.99 14.91 -4.20
N VAL A 431 -12.01 13.74 -4.84
CA VAL A 431 -13.18 12.85 -4.81
C VAL A 431 -13.04 11.99 -3.56
N GLU A 432 -13.95 12.15 -2.61
CA GLU A 432 -13.82 11.57 -1.27
C GLU A 432 -14.89 10.50 -1.04
N VAL A 433 -14.43 9.27 -0.83
CA VAL A 433 -15.19 8.13 -0.29
C VAL A 433 -14.83 7.99 1.18
N TYR A 434 -15.79 7.62 2.02
CA TYR A 434 -15.55 7.37 3.43
C TYR A 434 -15.82 5.92 3.77
N HIS A 435 -14.86 5.32 4.47
CA HIS A 435 -15.00 4.06 5.17
C HIS A 435 -15.61 4.32 6.54
#